data_AF-A0A661NDJ8-F1
#
_entry.id   AF-A0A661NDJ8-F1
#
_cell.length_a   1.000
_cell.length_b   1.000
_cell.length_c   1.000
_cell.angle_alpha   90.00
_cell.angle_beta   90.00
_cell.angle_gamma   90.00
#
_symmetry.space_group_name_H-M   'P 1'
#
loop_
_entity.id
_entity.type
_entity.pdbx_description
1 polymer ?
#
loop_
_entity_poly.entity_id
_entity_poly.type
_entity_poly.pdbx_seq_one_letter_code
_entity_poly.pdbx_strand_id
1 'polypeptide(L)'
;MACAAPTGPGPEAADITKADPLKADTSAEALFLDFKFSGELITDSSWNPEKQIEDQLLYTVGQLNGDNSIGRLDSVQLSNVVVGETPDGRVHLTYNAVMPVAWGDRDNIPANYEFQLPLDVSSGGQEAFTEKYSHSCVDYGAHDVTAGIYWYYYRPAQRNCHLEAEDLVVTIADIGPSPIQTTGMFPEYDKVWEDDAFKIVAIFGKYEDDATSSSDAGIRAYNRFLEEVAKELRTLEVVTEPADVPRNPGVEAPEVTFSATRADGTTIEVVAILVDNVRTAGPEFNQRYAELTPEADLIIYNGHAGLGANIRALARKGEWRTGQYSIVFMNGCDTYAYVDDALYTAHAAVNSDDPEGSKYVDIVMNAMPALFREMPAATMALIRGLADDQNPHTYEQIFADISDYQVVLVSGEHDNTFVPGGGDPDEPPPGGLGGHGRGRARRSQRRASLRDAAARRGQLPLRDDRVRRRRPLRAHR
;
A
#
# COMPACT_ATOMS: atom_id res chain seq x y z
N MET A 1 -9.50 -9.88 8.42
CA MET A 1 -8.21 -10.58 8.53
C MET A 1 -7.12 -9.58 8.22
N ALA A 2 -5.98 -9.72 8.89
CA ALA A 2 -4.85 -8.81 8.72
C ALA A 2 -4.34 -8.87 7.27
N CYS A 3 -3.69 -7.78 6.88
CA CYS A 3 -2.88 -7.70 5.69
C CYS A 3 -1.67 -8.62 5.90
N ALA A 4 -1.57 -9.72 5.15
CA ALA A 4 -0.48 -10.68 5.28
C ALA A 4 0.55 -10.46 4.17
N ALA A 5 1.83 -10.61 4.50
CA ALA A 5 2.85 -10.83 3.49
C ALA A 5 2.53 -12.12 2.69
N PRO A 6 2.95 -12.23 1.41
CA PRO A 6 2.67 -13.43 0.63
C PRO A 6 3.23 -14.69 1.30
N THR A 7 2.44 -15.76 1.36
CA THR A 7 2.87 -17.08 1.86
C THR A 7 3.63 -17.82 0.76
N GLY A 8 4.95 -17.67 0.72
CA GLY A 8 5.83 -18.34 -0.23
C GLY A 8 7.30 -18.17 0.19
N PRO A 9 8.28 -18.75 -0.53
CA PRO A 9 9.66 -18.33 -0.34
C PRO A 9 9.68 -16.81 -0.49
N GLY A 10 10.08 -16.11 0.58
CA GLY A 10 10.12 -14.66 0.59
C GLY A 10 10.84 -14.19 -0.67
N PRO A 11 10.39 -13.11 -1.32
CA PRO A 11 11.19 -12.57 -2.41
C PRO A 11 12.61 -12.38 -1.86
N GLU A 12 13.62 -12.98 -2.51
CA GLU A 12 14.97 -12.37 -2.45
C GLU A 12 14.72 -10.89 -2.63
N ALA A 13 15.20 -10.04 -1.71
CA ALA A 13 14.98 -8.60 -1.72
C ALA A 13 15.18 -8.11 -3.16
N ALA A 14 14.06 -7.99 -3.88
CA ALA A 14 14.10 -7.76 -5.31
C ALA A 14 14.75 -6.39 -5.45
N ASP A 15 15.65 -6.22 -6.41
CA ASP A 15 16.28 -4.91 -6.65
C ASP A 15 15.21 -3.82 -6.58
N ILE A 16 15.34 -2.96 -5.56
CA ILE A 16 14.53 -1.76 -5.47
C ILE A 16 15.02 -0.90 -6.63
N THR A 17 14.24 -0.84 -7.70
CA THR A 17 14.57 0.07 -8.80
C THR A 17 14.32 1.48 -8.29
N LYS A 18 15.38 2.31 -8.30
CA LYS A 18 15.25 3.69 -7.82
C LYS A 18 14.33 4.48 -8.72
N ALA A 19 13.37 5.14 -8.11
CA ALA A 19 12.52 6.11 -8.77
C ALA A 19 13.28 7.40 -9.06
N ASP A 20 12.86 8.12 -10.11
CA ASP A 20 13.30 9.50 -10.33
C ASP A 20 12.86 10.37 -9.12
N PRO A 21 13.75 11.20 -8.55
CA PRO A 21 13.45 12.08 -7.42
C PRO A 21 12.37 13.15 -7.67
N LEU A 22 11.83 13.27 -8.89
CA LEU A 22 10.80 14.26 -9.25
C LEU A 22 9.36 13.88 -8.91
N LYS A 23 9.10 12.65 -8.44
CA LYS A 23 7.73 12.22 -8.11
C LYS A 23 7.15 13.06 -6.97
N ALA A 24 6.14 13.87 -7.28
CA ALA A 24 5.33 14.51 -6.27
C ALA A 24 4.23 13.58 -5.77
N ASP A 25 3.73 13.85 -4.56
CA ASP A 25 2.77 13.02 -3.86
C ASP A 25 1.69 13.86 -3.17
N THR A 26 0.44 13.38 -3.29
CA THR A 26 -0.74 13.97 -2.63
C THR A 26 -1.43 12.95 -1.71
N SER A 27 -1.91 13.40 -0.55
CA SER A 27 -2.71 12.58 0.39
C SER A 27 -3.72 13.41 1.18
N ALA A 28 -4.87 12.83 1.51
CA ALA A 28 -5.80 13.41 2.48
C ALA A 28 -5.30 13.29 3.93
N GLU A 29 -4.51 12.24 4.23
CA GLU A 29 -4.13 11.82 5.59
C GLU A 29 -2.66 12.04 5.91
N ALA A 30 -1.75 11.90 4.95
CA ALA A 30 -0.32 12.01 5.18
C ALA A 30 0.21 13.44 4.97
N LEU A 31 1.34 13.73 5.61
CA LEU A 31 2.28 14.77 5.19
C LEU A 31 3.56 14.10 4.69
N PHE A 32 4.17 14.64 3.64
CA PHE A 32 5.46 14.14 3.16
C PHE A 32 6.61 14.88 3.83
N LEU A 33 7.49 14.11 4.48
CA LEU A 33 8.62 14.62 5.26
C LEU A 33 9.92 13.99 4.76
N ASP A 34 11.00 14.75 4.79
CA ASP A 34 12.35 14.23 4.58
C ASP A 34 12.99 13.90 5.93
N PHE A 35 13.41 12.66 6.11
CA PHE A 35 14.17 12.20 7.27
C PHE A 35 15.65 12.14 6.87
N LYS A 36 16.47 12.98 7.51
CA LYS A 36 17.90 13.13 7.20
C LYS A 36 18.73 12.56 8.34
N PHE A 37 19.54 11.55 8.06
CA PHE A 37 20.35 10.88 9.08
C PHE A 37 21.64 10.31 8.53
N SER A 38 22.57 9.98 9.43
CA SER A 38 23.75 9.18 9.13
C SER A 38 23.58 7.77 9.68
N GLY A 39 24.06 6.77 8.95
CA GLY A 39 23.98 5.37 9.36
C GLY A 39 25.30 4.65 9.15
N GLU A 40 25.37 3.45 9.72
CA GLU A 40 26.46 2.52 9.51
C GLU A 40 25.93 1.08 9.49
N LEU A 41 26.69 0.17 8.90
CA LEU A 41 26.39 -1.26 8.93
C LEU A 41 27.66 -2.10 8.71
N ILE A 42 27.57 -3.39 9.05
CA ILE A 42 28.58 -4.41 8.78
C ILE A 42 27.99 -5.46 7.86
N THR A 43 28.78 -5.93 6.89
CA THR A 43 28.41 -7.00 5.95
C THR A 43 29.65 -7.79 5.52
N ASP A 44 29.43 -8.89 4.78
CA ASP A 44 30.49 -9.78 4.31
C ASP A 44 31.01 -9.39 2.91
N SER A 45 30.36 -8.43 2.23
CA SER A 45 30.70 -8.04 0.86
C SER A 45 30.56 -6.54 0.62
N SER A 46 31.47 -5.98 -0.18
CA SER A 46 31.46 -4.57 -0.61
C SER A 46 31.07 -4.40 -2.09
N TRP A 47 30.59 -5.46 -2.75
CA TRP A 47 30.36 -5.43 -4.21
C TRP A 47 29.24 -4.47 -4.65
N ASN A 48 28.25 -4.23 -3.78
CA ASN A 48 27.18 -3.26 -4.00
C ASN A 48 26.80 -2.61 -2.65
N PRO A 49 27.57 -1.62 -2.17
CA PRO A 49 27.35 -0.98 -0.87
C PRO A 49 25.94 -0.39 -0.72
N GLU A 50 25.41 0.21 -1.79
CA GLU A 50 24.09 0.83 -1.81
C GLU A 50 22.98 -0.20 -1.55
N LYS A 51 23.03 -1.37 -2.20
CA LYS A 51 22.08 -2.47 -1.95
C LYS A 51 22.12 -2.92 -0.49
N GLN A 52 23.32 -3.04 0.10
CA GLN A 52 23.47 -3.44 1.50
C GLN A 52 22.88 -2.40 2.46
N ILE A 53 23.01 -1.10 2.13
CA ILE A 53 22.36 -0.02 2.87
C ILE A 53 20.84 -0.12 2.72
N GLU A 54 20.33 -0.32 1.51
CA GLU A 54 18.89 -0.49 1.26
C GLU A 54 18.30 -1.69 2.02
N ASP A 55 19.02 -2.82 2.10
CA ASP A 55 18.64 -3.98 2.91
C ASP A 55 18.52 -3.63 4.41
N GLN A 56 19.42 -2.78 4.94
CA GLN A 56 19.29 -2.25 6.30
C GLN A 56 18.05 -1.38 6.44
N LEU A 57 17.83 -0.49 5.47
CA LEU A 57 16.75 0.49 5.48
C LEU A 57 15.36 -0.15 5.35
N LEU A 58 15.24 -1.41 4.90
CA LEU A 58 14.00 -2.17 4.99
C LEU A 58 13.42 -2.19 6.41
N TYR A 59 14.26 -2.19 7.45
CA TYR A 59 13.79 -2.16 8.84
C TYR A 59 13.09 -0.85 9.23
N THR A 60 13.32 0.24 8.48
CA THR A 60 12.57 1.49 8.66
C THR A 60 11.09 1.32 8.33
N VAL A 61 10.73 0.42 7.40
CA VAL A 61 9.33 0.15 7.02
C VAL A 61 8.55 -0.35 8.24
N GLY A 62 9.00 -1.43 8.87
CA GLY A 62 8.33 -1.95 10.05
C GLY A 62 8.31 -0.94 11.19
N GLN A 63 9.43 -0.26 11.43
CA GLN A 63 9.52 0.71 12.51
C GLN A 63 8.54 1.87 12.32
N LEU A 64 8.55 2.53 11.16
CA LEU A 64 7.65 3.65 10.84
C LEU A 64 6.17 3.22 10.82
N ASN A 65 5.88 1.98 10.40
CA ASN A 65 4.52 1.45 10.42
C ASN A 65 3.96 1.40 11.86
N GLY A 66 4.81 1.15 12.86
CA GLY A 66 4.46 1.26 14.27
C GLY A 66 3.93 2.65 14.67
N ASP A 67 4.35 3.68 13.95
CA ASP A 67 3.99 5.09 14.12
C ASP A 67 3.04 5.60 13.01
N ASN A 68 2.27 4.70 12.39
CA ASN A 68 1.29 5.03 11.36
C ASN A 68 1.88 5.78 10.15
N SER A 69 3.12 5.45 9.80
CA SER A 69 3.89 6.13 8.75
C SER A 69 4.70 5.12 7.95
N ILE A 70 5.28 5.53 6.84
CA ILE A 70 6.05 4.64 5.98
C ILE A 70 7.13 5.42 5.22
N GLY A 71 8.29 4.80 5.01
CA GLY A 71 9.38 5.37 4.21
C GLY A 71 9.30 4.94 2.75
N ARG A 72 9.68 5.84 1.83
CA ARG A 72 9.78 5.59 0.39
C ARG A 72 11.19 5.13 0.03
N LEU A 73 11.43 3.82 0.05
CA LEU A 73 12.77 3.25 -0.09
C LEU A 73 13.32 3.36 -1.51
N ASP A 74 12.46 3.32 -2.53
CA ASP A 74 12.83 3.53 -3.94
C ASP A 74 13.35 4.95 -4.22
N SER A 75 13.06 5.90 -3.33
CA SER A 75 13.45 7.30 -3.48
C SER A 75 14.48 7.76 -2.45
N VAL A 76 15.08 6.82 -1.70
CA VAL A 76 16.12 7.18 -0.71
C VAL A 76 17.38 7.69 -1.41
N GLN A 77 17.81 8.88 -1.01
CA GLN A 77 19.05 9.48 -1.52
C GLN A 77 20.19 9.15 -0.57
N LEU A 78 21.15 8.36 -1.07
CA LEU A 78 22.37 8.01 -0.34
C LEU A 78 23.51 8.95 -0.76
N SER A 79 24.30 9.38 0.21
CA SER A 79 25.50 10.18 -0.01
C SER A 79 26.59 9.83 1.00
N ASN A 80 27.82 10.23 0.71
CA ASN A 80 28.98 9.95 1.58
C ASN A 80 29.10 8.47 1.96
N VAL A 81 28.83 7.57 1.01
CA VAL A 81 29.00 6.13 1.22
C VAL A 81 30.49 5.84 1.30
N VAL A 82 30.96 5.40 2.47
CA VAL A 82 32.37 5.07 2.71
C VAL A 82 32.48 3.60 3.08
N VAL A 83 33.33 2.89 2.35
CA VAL A 83 33.67 1.49 2.58
C VAL A 83 34.96 1.39 3.40
N GLY A 84 34.89 0.72 4.53
CA GLY A 84 36.01 0.39 5.40
C GLY A 84 36.06 -1.09 5.76
N GLU A 85 36.97 -1.43 6.66
CA GLU A 85 37.17 -2.79 7.14
C GLU A 85 37.16 -2.78 8.68
N THR A 86 36.46 -3.75 9.24
CA THR A 86 36.44 -4.03 10.68
C THR A 86 37.71 -4.79 11.10
N PRO A 87 38.08 -4.81 12.40
CA PRO A 87 39.28 -5.52 12.86
C PRO A 87 39.30 -7.03 12.55
N ASP A 88 38.13 -7.65 12.39
CA ASP A 88 37.94 -9.05 12.05
C ASP A 88 37.85 -9.31 10.52
N GLY A 89 38.05 -8.27 9.70
CA GLY A 89 38.15 -8.38 8.25
C GLY A 89 36.81 -8.32 7.50
N ARG A 90 35.73 -7.94 8.18
CA ARG A 90 34.41 -7.71 7.57
C ARG A 90 34.30 -6.30 7.02
N VAL A 91 33.37 -6.09 6.09
CA VAL A 91 33.14 -4.79 5.47
C VAL A 91 32.34 -3.91 6.42
N HIS A 92 32.82 -2.70 6.69
CA HIS A 92 32.10 -1.66 7.42
C HIS A 92 31.67 -0.56 6.44
N LEU A 93 30.39 -0.22 6.41
CA LEU A 93 29.87 0.88 5.59
C LEU A 93 29.37 1.99 6.50
N THR A 94 29.64 3.24 6.11
CA THR A 94 28.98 4.43 6.68
C THR A 94 28.35 5.25 5.56
N TYR A 95 27.26 5.93 5.85
CA TYR A 95 26.49 6.68 4.85
C TYR A 95 25.68 7.81 5.46
N ASN A 96 25.22 8.72 4.60
CA ASN A 96 24.15 9.66 4.88
C ASN A 96 22.95 9.33 4.01
N ALA A 97 21.74 9.41 4.58
CA ALA A 97 20.48 9.17 3.89
C ALA A 97 19.55 10.38 4.01
N VAL A 98 18.83 10.65 2.92
CA VAL A 98 17.61 11.46 2.91
C VAL A 98 16.48 10.54 2.46
N MET A 99 15.57 10.23 3.36
CA MET A 99 14.45 9.32 3.12
C MET A 99 13.13 10.10 3.12
N PRO A 100 12.39 10.10 2.01
CA PRO A 100 11.02 10.59 2.03
C PRO A 100 10.13 9.66 2.86
N VAL A 101 9.26 10.25 3.67
CA VAL A 101 8.36 9.54 4.58
C VAL A 101 6.95 10.11 4.42
N ALA A 102 5.98 9.23 4.17
CA ALA A 102 4.57 9.55 4.30
C ALA A 102 4.18 9.43 5.79
N TRP A 103 4.08 10.58 6.46
CA TRP A 103 3.78 10.69 7.88
C TRP A 103 2.27 10.78 8.11
N GLY A 104 1.67 9.71 8.65
CA GLY A 104 0.21 9.59 8.79
C GLY A 104 -0.39 10.27 10.02
N ASP A 105 0.35 11.11 10.75
CA ASP A 105 -0.17 11.91 11.88
C ASP A 105 0.16 13.40 11.71
N ARG A 106 -0.66 14.08 10.90
CA ARG A 106 -0.49 15.51 10.52
C ARG A 106 -0.44 16.46 11.72
N ASP A 107 -1.06 16.08 12.84
CA ASP A 107 -1.17 16.93 14.02
C ASP A 107 0.04 16.75 14.97
N ASN A 108 0.83 15.69 14.79
CA ASN A 108 1.94 15.33 15.67
C ASN A 108 3.20 15.00 14.86
N ILE A 109 3.79 16.02 14.24
CA ILE A 109 5.07 15.88 13.53
C ILE A 109 6.21 15.95 14.55
N PRO A 110 7.04 14.92 14.69
CA PRO A 110 8.18 14.97 15.60
C PRO A 110 9.29 15.86 15.02
N ALA A 111 10.07 16.51 15.89
CA ALA A 111 11.23 17.30 15.46
C ALA A 111 12.41 16.41 15.04
N ASN A 112 12.48 15.22 15.62
CA ASN A 112 13.47 14.20 15.35
C ASN A 112 12.85 12.81 15.47
N TYR A 113 13.47 11.82 14.85
CA TYR A 113 13.03 10.43 14.94
C TYR A 113 14.22 9.50 15.11
N GLU A 114 14.15 8.62 16.10
CA GLU A 114 15.20 7.66 16.38
C GLU A 114 14.95 6.37 15.59
N PHE A 115 15.83 6.02 14.67
CA PHE A 115 15.85 4.71 14.04
C PHE A 115 16.73 3.74 14.84
N GLN A 116 16.25 2.52 15.04
CA GLN A 116 17.01 1.42 15.65
C GLN A 116 17.15 0.31 14.62
N LEU A 117 18.26 0.32 13.87
CA LEU A 117 18.50 -0.55 12.73
C LEU A 117 19.46 -1.70 13.08
N PRO A 118 19.36 -2.88 12.45
CA PRO A 118 20.34 -3.94 12.66
C PRO A 118 21.73 -3.49 12.18
N LEU A 119 22.75 -3.69 13.01
CA LEU A 119 24.14 -3.36 12.65
C LEU A 119 24.68 -4.32 11.58
N ASP A 120 24.41 -5.61 11.72
CA ASP A 120 24.92 -6.65 10.82
C ASP A 120 23.85 -7.04 9.79
N VAL A 121 24.09 -6.70 8.53
CA VAL A 121 23.18 -7.00 7.41
C VAL A 121 23.67 -8.14 6.54
N SER A 122 24.73 -8.85 6.93
CA SER A 122 25.09 -10.12 6.28
C SER A 122 23.96 -11.14 6.42
N SER A 123 23.94 -12.15 5.56
CA SER A 123 22.94 -13.22 5.63
C SER A 123 22.89 -13.87 7.03
N GLY A 124 24.06 -14.21 7.59
CA GLY A 124 24.15 -14.78 8.94
C GLY A 124 23.76 -13.77 10.05
N GLY A 125 24.09 -12.49 9.87
CA GLY A 125 23.68 -11.41 10.77
C GLY A 125 22.18 -11.23 10.84
N GLN A 126 21.50 -11.20 9.69
CA GLN A 126 20.05 -11.08 9.61
C GLN A 126 19.33 -12.31 10.17
N GLU A 127 19.84 -13.52 9.92
CA GLU A 127 19.33 -14.75 10.54
C GLU A 127 19.43 -14.68 12.07
N ALA A 128 20.59 -14.32 12.60
CA ALA A 128 20.83 -14.21 14.04
C ALA A 128 19.96 -13.11 14.67
N PHE A 129 19.86 -11.94 14.04
CA PHE A 129 19.02 -10.82 14.50
C PHE A 129 17.54 -11.24 14.55
N THR A 130 17.07 -11.96 13.52
CA THR A 130 15.69 -12.46 13.46
C THR A 130 15.43 -13.50 14.52
N GLU A 131 16.29 -14.50 14.67
CA GLU A 131 16.15 -15.53 15.70
C GLU A 131 16.11 -14.91 17.11
N LYS A 132 16.96 -13.92 17.35
CA LYS A 132 17.06 -13.23 18.64
C LYS A 132 15.86 -12.34 18.95
N TYR A 133 15.27 -11.63 17.98
CA TYR A 133 14.32 -10.55 18.28
C TYR A 133 12.90 -10.72 17.75
N SER A 134 12.67 -11.59 16.76
CA SER A 134 11.36 -11.74 16.10
C SER A 134 10.22 -12.23 17.01
N HIS A 135 10.53 -12.73 18.20
CA HIS A 135 9.53 -13.19 19.16
C HIS A 135 8.95 -12.06 20.03
N SER A 136 9.61 -10.90 20.10
CA SER A 136 9.26 -9.81 21.02
C SER A 136 9.25 -8.42 20.40
N CYS A 137 9.97 -8.23 19.29
CA CYS A 137 10.10 -6.97 18.57
C CYS A 137 9.32 -7.00 17.25
N VAL A 138 8.12 -7.58 17.26
CA VAL A 138 7.24 -7.75 16.08
C VAL A 138 5.85 -7.20 16.32
N ASP A 139 5.18 -6.77 15.26
CA ASP A 139 3.74 -6.45 15.30
C ASP A 139 2.90 -7.60 15.88
N TYR A 140 1.83 -7.27 16.60
CA TYR A 140 0.96 -8.27 17.24
C TYR A 140 0.26 -9.21 16.25
N GLY A 141 0.09 -8.78 14.99
CA GLY A 141 -0.47 -9.57 13.90
C GLY A 141 0.56 -10.34 13.09
N ALA A 142 1.84 -10.30 13.47
CA ALA A 142 2.91 -11.00 12.77
C ALA A 142 2.68 -12.53 12.77
N HIS A 143 2.95 -13.14 11.63
CA HIS A 143 2.84 -14.57 11.39
C HIS A 143 3.89 -14.95 10.35
N ASP A 144 4.35 -16.21 10.39
CA ASP A 144 5.35 -16.77 9.47
C ASP A 144 6.61 -15.89 9.33
N VAL A 145 7.08 -15.34 10.46
CA VAL A 145 8.23 -14.43 10.50
C VAL A 145 9.51 -15.21 10.20
N THR A 146 10.15 -14.86 9.09
CA THR A 146 11.46 -15.35 8.64
C THR A 146 12.41 -14.18 8.49
N ALA A 147 13.71 -14.43 8.34
CA ALA A 147 14.70 -13.36 8.15
C ALA A 147 14.36 -12.46 6.97
N GLY A 148 13.85 -13.04 5.87
CA GLY A 148 13.47 -12.30 4.67
C GLY A 148 12.24 -11.39 4.80
N ILE A 149 11.45 -11.50 5.87
CA ILE A 149 10.23 -10.69 6.08
C ILE A 149 10.18 -10.02 7.47
N TYR A 150 11.16 -10.26 8.33
CA TYR A 150 11.13 -9.72 9.69
C TYR A 150 11.14 -8.19 9.70
N TRP A 151 11.89 -7.56 8.81
CA TRP A 151 11.94 -6.10 8.64
C TRP A 151 10.55 -5.46 8.49
N TYR A 152 9.58 -6.15 7.88
CA TYR A 152 8.21 -5.68 7.68
C TYR A 152 7.42 -5.66 9.00
N TYR A 153 7.60 -6.69 9.81
CA TYR A 153 6.95 -6.81 11.11
C TYR A 153 7.71 -6.15 12.24
N TYR A 154 8.93 -5.67 12.01
CA TYR A 154 9.81 -5.12 13.04
C TYR A 154 9.16 -3.95 13.80
N ARG A 155 9.09 -4.02 15.12
CA ARG A 155 8.52 -2.97 16.01
C ARG A 155 9.42 -2.76 17.24
N PRO A 156 10.53 -2.02 17.10
CA PRO A 156 11.52 -1.86 18.18
C PRO A 156 10.98 -1.09 19.38
N ALA A 157 10.03 -0.17 19.17
CA ALA A 157 9.42 0.62 20.24
C ALA A 157 8.37 -0.16 21.07
N GLN A 158 8.13 -1.45 20.78
CA GLN A 158 7.20 -2.23 21.59
C GLN A 158 7.71 -2.41 23.02
N ARG A 159 6.78 -2.35 23.98
CA ARG A 159 7.10 -2.40 25.41
C ARG A 159 7.89 -3.64 25.84
N ASN A 160 7.69 -4.77 25.17
CA ASN A 160 8.35 -6.05 25.44
C ASN A 160 9.55 -6.30 24.53
N CYS A 161 9.87 -5.39 23.63
CA CYS A 161 11.05 -5.47 22.79
C CYS A 161 12.28 -4.97 23.58
N HIS A 162 13.30 -5.80 23.64
CA HIS A 162 14.57 -5.48 24.28
C HIS A 162 15.69 -5.84 23.32
N LEU A 163 16.23 -4.81 22.66
CA LEU A 163 17.33 -4.95 21.71
C LEU A 163 18.65 -4.68 22.43
N GLU A 164 19.65 -5.53 22.18
CA GLU A 164 20.99 -5.32 22.71
C GLU A 164 21.73 -4.28 21.86
N ALA A 165 22.43 -3.36 22.52
CA ALA A 165 23.11 -2.25 21.84
C ALA A 165 24.21 -2.70 20.88
N GLU A 166 24.78 -3.89 21.08
CA GLU A 166 25.82 -4.47 20.21
C GLU A 166 25.28 -4.94 18.85
N ASP A 167 23.97 -5.19 18.75
CA ASP A 167 23.33 -5.64 17.50
C ASP A 167 22.72 -4.50 16.70
N LEU A 168 22.82 -3.27 17.20
CA LEU A 168 22.09 -2.12 16.67
C LEU A 168 22.99 -0.98 16.24
N VAL A 169 22.47 -0.24 15.26
CA VAL A 169 22.82 1.15 15.01
C VAL A 169 21.62 2.00 15.38
N VAL A 170 21.83 2.89 16.35
CA VAL A 170 20.83 3.88 16.75
C VAL A 170 21.21 5.21 16.10
N THR A 171 20.33 5.74 15.27
CA THR A 171 20.54 7.02 14.58
C THR A 171 19.35 7.94 14.76
N ILE A 172 19.61 9.24 14.80
CA ILE A 172 18.59 10.28 14.97
C ILE A 172 18.44 11.00 13.63
N ALA A 173 17.25 10.94 13.06
CA ALA A 173 16.88 11.68 11.88
C ALA A 173 16.40 13.08 12.22
N ASP A 174 16.96 14.07 11.53
CA ASP A 174 16.42 15.42 11.44
C ASP A 174 15.27 15.43 10.44
N ILE A 175 14.13 16.03 10.84
CA ILE A 175 12.90 16.00 10.07
C ILE A 175 12.60 17.37 9.49
N GLY A 176 12.28 17.40 8.20
CA GLY A 176 11.80 18.60 7.52
C GLY A 176 10.67 18.27 6.54
N PRO A 177 9.93 19.30 6.06
CA PRO A 177 8.99 19.12 4.97
C PRO A 177 9.72 18.63 3.71
N SER A 178 9.11 17.66 3.02
CA SER A 178 9.62 17.15 1.75
C SER A 178 9.14 18.03 0.59
N PRO A 179 9.97 18.30 -0.43
CA PRO A 179 9.55 19.06 -1.61
C PRO A 179 8.55 18.31 -2.49
N ILE A 180 8.36 16.99 -2.28
CA ILE A 180 7.45 16.17 -3.07
C ILE A 180 5.97 16.42 -2.74
N GLN A 181 5.66 17.11 -1.64
CA GLN A 181 4.27 17.36 -1.26
C GLN A 181 3.55 18.26 -2.28
N THR A 182 2.46 17.75 -2.85
CA THR A 182 1.47 18.51 -3.63
C THR A 182 0.13 18.55 -2.90
N THR A 183 -0.80 19.38 -3.39
CA THR A 183 -2.19 19.42 -2.90
C THR A 183 -3.13 20.02 -3.94
N GLY A 184 -4.40 19.62 -3.91
CA GLY A 184 -5.44 20.16 -4.76
C GLY A 184 -5.38 19.66 -6.20
N MET A 185 -4.59 18.61 -6.47
CA MET A 185 -4.44 18.01 -7.79
C MET A 185 -5.68 17.20 -8.15
N PHE A 186 -6.15 17.36 -9.38
CA PHE A 186 -7.22 16.55 -9.95
C PHE A 186 -6.62 15.40 -10.76
N PRO A 187 -7.31 14.25 -10.84
CA PRO A 187 -7.15 13.34 -11.96
C PRO A 187 -7.41 14.05 -13.29
N GLU A 188 -6.84 13.56 -14.40
CA GLU A 188 -7.14 14.06 -15.75
C GLU A 188 -8.54 13.60 -16.21
N TYR A 189 -9.60 14.19 -15.66
CA TYR A 189 -11.00 13.81 -15.95
C TYR A 189 -11.36 13.92 -17.44
N ASP A 190 -10.79 14.88 -18.15
CA ASP A 190 -10.97 15.02 -19.60
C ASP A 190 -10.37 13.85 -20.37
N LYS A 191 -9.32 13.22 -19.83
CA LYS A 191 -8.72 11.99 -20.36
C LYS A 191 -9.50 10.74 -20.00
N VAL A 192 -9.92 10.63 -18.74
CA VAL A 192 -10.76 9.50 -18.26
C VAL A 192 -12.06 9.37 -19.03
N TRP A 193 -12.59 10.48 -19.56
CA TRP A 193 -13.86 10.51 -20.31
C TRP A 193 -13.68 10.84 -21.80
N GLU A 194 -12.46 10.74 -22.34
CA GLU A 194 -12.17 11.21 -23.71
C GLU A 194 -12.88 10.40 -24.81
N ASP A 195 -13.23 9.13 -24.53
CA ASP A 195 -13.90 8.21 -25.44
C ASP A 195 -15.39 7.97 -25.11
N ASP A 196 -16.00 8.84 -24.30
CA ASP A 196 -17.36 8.72 -23.77
C ASP A 196 -17.60 7.43 -22.92
N ALA A 197 -16.54 6.79 -22.42
CA ALA A 197 -16.62 5.59 -21.60
C ALA A 197 -15.62 5.61 -20.44
N PHE A 198 -16.10 5.43 -19.21
CA PHE A 198 -15.23 5.19 -18.06
C PHE A 198 -15.04 3.68 -17.85
N LYS A 199 -13.86 3.17 -18.18
CA LYS A 199 -13.49 1.75 -18.21
C LYS A 199 -12.58 1.38 -17.04
N ILE A 200 -13.06 0.44 -16.24
CA ILE A 200 -12.45 0.05 -14.96
C ILE A 200 -12.07 -1.43 -15.00
N VAL A 201 -10.83 -1.75 -14.64
CA VAL A 201 -10.32 -3.11 -14.46
C VAL A 201 -10.01 -3.33 -12.98
N ALA A 202 -10.84 -4.08 -12.28
CA ALA A 202 -10.69 -4.37 -10.86
C ALA A 202 -10.25 -5.82 -10.62
N ILE A 203 -8.97 -6.02 -10.29
CA ILE A 203 -8.37 -7.33 -10.04
C ILE A 203 -8.39 -7.62 -8.54
N PHE A 204 -8.86 -8.80 -8.16
CA PHE A 204 -8.86 -9.30 -6.79
C PHE A 204 -7.97 -10.54 -6.69
N GLY A 205 -6.90 -10.45 -5.92
CA GLY A 205 -6.12 -11.61 -5.50
C GLY A 205 -6.85 -12.38 -4.39
N LYS A 206 -6.76 -13.72 -4.41
CA LYS A 206 -7.22 -14.54 -3.29
C LYS A 206 -6.28 -14.37 -2.09
N TYR A 207 -6.77 -14.72 -0.90
CA TYR A 207 -5.93 -14.71 0.31
C TYR A 207 -5.04 -15.96 0.38
N GLU A 208 -5.61 -17.12 0.08
CA GLU A 208 -4.88 -18.36 -0.14
C GLU A 208 -4.92 -18.71 -1.64
N ASP A 209 -3.76 -19.03 -2.23
CA ASP A 209 -3.69 -19.60 -3.57
C ASP A 209 -4.54 -20.89 -3.62
N ASP A 210 -5.17 -21.16 -4.76
CA ASP A 210 -6.09 -22.29 -4.99
C ASP A 210 -7.35 -22.28 -4.10
N ALA A 211 -7.59 -21.23 -3.30
CA ALA A 211 -8.79 -21.15 -2.50
C ALA A 211 -10.05 -21.17 -3.39
N THR A 212 -11.05 -21.93 -2.94
CA THR A 212 -12.36 -22.06 -3.59
C THR A 212 -13.51 -21.65 -2.67
N SER A 213 -13.24 -21.49 -1.38
CA SER A 213 -14.25 -21.16 -0.38
C SER A 213 -14.56 -19.67 -0.40
N SER A 214 -15.86 -19.32 -0.33
CA SER A 214 -16.31 -17.95 -0.06
C SER A 214 -15.92 -17.43 1.33
N SER A 215 -15.24 -18.22 2.16
CA SER A 215 -14.59 -17.77 3.39
C SER A 215 -13.15 -17.26 3.19
N ASP A 216 -12.58 -17.38 2.00
CA ASP A 216 -11.33 -16.71 1.65
C ASP A 216 -11.52 -15.18 1.68
N ALA A 217 -10.52 -14.43 2.17
CA ALA A 217 -10.68 -12.99 2.33
C ALA A 217 -10.72 -12.23 1.00
N GLY A 218 -9.95 -12.66 0.00
CA GLY A 218 -9.97 -12.13 -1.35
C GLY A 218 -11.27 -12.45 -2.08
N ILE A 219 -11.74 -13.69 -2.01
CA ILE A 219 -13.03 -14.09 -2.62
C ILE A 219 -14.20 -13.31 -2.01
N ARG A 220 -14.20 -13.08 -0.69
CA ARG A 220 -15.21 -12.23 -0.05
C ARG A 220 -15.13 -10.77 -0.50
N ALA A 221 -13.92 -10.24 -0.64
CA ALA A 221 -13.72 -8.86 -1.10
C ALA A 221 -14.26 -8.70 -2.52
N TYR A 222 -13.93 -9.62 -3.42
CA TYR A 222 -14.46 -9.70 -4.77
C TYR A 222 -16.00 -9.73 -4.79
N ASN A 223 -16.63 -10.67 -4.09
CA ASN A 223 -18.10 -10.77 -4.04
C ASN A 223 -18.75 -9.48 -3.52
N ARG A 224 -18.16 -8.89 -2.47
CA ARG A 224 -18.66 -7.63 -1.90
C ARG A 224 -18.51 -6.47 -2.88
N PHE A 225 -17.40 -6.40 -3.61
CA PHE A 225 -17.20 -5.37 -4.63
C PHE A 225 -18.26 -5.47 -5.72
N LEU A 226 -18.54 -6.66 -6.25
CA LEU A 226 -19.60 -6.87 -7.25
C LEU A 226 -20.98 -6.44 -6.72
N GLU A 227 -21.29 -6.74 -5.45
CA GLU A 227 -22.53 -6.27 -4.80
C GLU A 227 -22.59 -4.73 -4.72
N GLU A 228 -21.47 -4.07 -4.39
CA GLU A 228 -21.39 -2.62 -4.31
C GLU A 228 -21.49 -1.96 -5.69
N VAL A 229 -20.87 -2.52 -6.74
CA VAL A 229 -21.01 -2.06 -8.14
C VAL A 229 -22.45 -2.21 -8.62
N ALA A 230 -23.05 -3.39 -8.45
CA ALA A 230 -24.43 -3.63 -8.85
C ALA A 230 -25.41 -2.68 -8.15
N LYS A 231 -25.14 -2.33 -6.89
CA LYS A 231 -25.93 -1.36 -6.13
C LYS A 231 -25.73 0.06 -6.63
N GLU A 232 -24.51 0.45 -6.97
CA GLU A 232 -24.17 1.78 -7.51
C GLU A 232 -24.88 2.01 -8.85
N LEU A 233 -24.80 1.03 -9.75
CA LEU A 233 -25.31 1.14 -11.12
C LEU A 233 -26.80 0.83 -11.26
N ARG A 234 -27.50 0.43 -10.18
CA ARG A 234 -28.89 -0.08 -10.23
C ARG A 234 -29.93 0.87 -10.84
N THR A 235 -29.62 2.17 -10.93
CA THR A 235 -30.51 3.19 -11.51
C THR A 235 -30.26 3.43 -13.00
N LEU A 236 -29.22 2.81 -13.55
CA LEU A 236 -28.83 2.88 -14.96
C LEU A 236 -29.35 1.65 -15.72
N GLU A 237 -29.26 1.70 -17.03
CA GLU A 237 -29.45 0.51 -17.88
C GLU A 237 -28.17 -0.32 -17.81
N VAL A 238 -28.21 -1.44 -17.07
CA VAL A 238 -27.04 -2.29 -16.82
C VAL A 238 -27.19 -3.63 -17.54
N VAL A 239 -26.14 -3.99 -18.28
CA VAL A 239 -25.91 -5.33 -18.82
C VAL A 239 -24.74 -5.95 -18.07
N THR A 240 -24.81 -7.26 -17.80
CA THR A 240 -23.69 -7.99 -17.20
C THR A 240 -23.24 -9.14 -18.09
N GLU A 241 -21.94 -9.45 -18.01
CA GLU A 241 -21.38 -10.70 -18.52
C GLU A 241 -20.67 -11.41 -17.38
N PRO A 242 -21.10 -12.62 -16.97
CA PRO A 242 -22.28 -13.35 -17.47
C PRO A 242 -23.61 -12.63 -17.17
N ALA A 243 -24.66 -12.93 -17.96
CA ALA A 243 -25.96 -12.29 -17.83
C ALA A 243 -26.66 -12.54 -16.47
N ASP A 244 -26.39 -13.69 -15.86
CA ASP A 244 -26.89 -14.07 -14.55
C ASP A 244 -25.73 -14.13 -13.54
N VAL A 245 -25.44 -13.00 -12.88
CA VAL A 245 -24.40 -12.93 -11.84
C VAL A 245 -24.96 -13.46 -10.51
N PRO A 246 -24.41 -14.53 -9.93
CA PRO A 246 -24.86 -15.04 -8.64
C PRO A 246 -24.65 -14.02 -7.51
N ARG A 247 -25.32 -14.22 -6.36
CA ARG A 247 -25.09 -13.35 -5.18
C ARG A 247 -23.65 -13.46 -4.63
N ASN A 248 -23.03 -14.63 -4.78
CA ASN A 248 -21.63 -14.88 -4.38
C ASN A 248 -20.90 -15.53 -5.57
N PRO A 249 -20.52 -14.76 -6.61
CA PRO A 249 -19.93 -15.30 -7.84
C PRO A 249 -18.68 -16.16 -7.58
N GLY A 250 -17.76 -15.63 -6.76
CA GLY A 250 -16.54 -16.31 -6.34
C GLY A 250 -15.80 -16.97 -7.50
N VAL A 251 -15.33 -18.20 -7.29
CA VAL A 251 -14.59 -18.95 -8.32
C VAL A 251 -15.48 -19.55 -9.42
N GLU A 252 -16.82 -19.54 -9.26
CA GLU A 252 -17.75 -20.06 -10.28
C GLU A 252 -17.99 -19.04 -11.41
N ALA A 253 -17.82 -17.75 -11.10
CA ALA A 253 -17.77 -16.65 -12.06
C ALA A 253 -16.60 -15.73 -11.66
N PRO A 254 -15.36 -16.10 -12.01
CA PRO A 254 -14.15 -15.37 -11.61
C PRO A 254 -13.96 -14.09 -12.41
N GLU A 255 -14.72 -13.88 -13.47
CA GLU A 255 -14.80 -12.62 -14.21
C GLU A 255 -16.26 -12.19 -14.30
N VAL A 256 -16.51 -10.92 -13.99
CA VAL A 256 -17.82 -10.28 -14.18
C VAL A 256 -17.60 -8.91 -14.77
N THR A 257 -18.27 -8.64 -15.89
CA THR A 257 -18.34 -7.31 -16.51
C THR A 257 -19.70 -6.69 -16.21
N PHE A 258 -19.71 -5.42 -15.82
CA PHE A 258 -20.89 -4.57 -15.81
C PHE A 258 -20.72 -3.49 -16.87
N SER A 259 -21.70 -3.32 -17.75
CA SER A 259 -21.75 -2.20 -18.69
C SER A 259 -23.02 -1.41 -18.41
N ALA A 260 -22.88 -0.14 -18.06
CA ALA A 260 -23.99 0.74 -17.70
C ALA A 260 -24.01 1.99 -18.56
N THR A 261 -25.18 2.35 -19.09
CA THR A 261 -25.35 3.56 -19.91
C THR A 261 -25.98 4.69 -19.10
N ARG A 262 -25.36 5.87 -19.12
CA ARG A 262 -25.87 7.11 -18.50
C ARG A 262 -26.87 7.80 -19.43
N ALA A 263 -27.64 8.73 -18.86
CA ALA A 263 -28.68 9.45 -19.60
C ALA A 263 -28.16 10.33 -20.75
N ASP A 264 -26.90 10.76 -20.66
CA ASP A 264 -26.19 11.53 -21.69
C ASP A 264 -25.59 10.66 -22.81
N GLY A 265 -25.66 9.33 -22.68
CA GLY A 265 -25.13 8.36 -23.65
C GLY A 265 -23.72 7.87 -23.33
N THR A 266 -23.03 8.48 -22.35
CA THR A 266 -21.74 7.97 -21.87
C THR A 266 -21.92 6.64 -21.13
N THR A 267 -20.86 5.86 -21.06
CA THR A 267 -20.91 4.51 -20.47
C THR A 267 -19.95 4.34 -19.29
N ILE A 268 -20.28 3.47 -18.35
CA ILE A 268 -19.39 2.99 -17.29
C ILE A 268 -19.24 1.49 -17.48
N GLU A 269 -18.02 1.02 -17.68
CA GLU A 269 -17.69 -0.39 -17.80
C GLU A 269 -16.80 -0.83 -16.64
N VAL A 270 -17.20 -1.88 -15.91
CA VAL A 270 -16.45 -2.46 -14.80
C VAL A 270 -16.17 -3.92 -15.08
N VAL A 271 -14.92 -4.26 -15.39
CA VAL A 271 -14.44 -5.64 -15.51
C VAL A 271 -13.76 -6.05 -14.21
N ALA A 272 -14.35 -6.98 -13.48
CA ALA A 272 -13.82 -7.46 -12.21
C ALA A 272 -13.30 -8.90 -12.34
N ILE A 273 -12.02 -9.12 -12.04
CA ILE A 273 -11.33 -10.40 -12.22
C ILE A 273 -10.83 -10.92 -10.87
N LEU A 274 -11.14 -12.18 -10.55
CA LEU A 274 -10.65 -12.93 -9.40
C LEU A 274 -9.52 -13.86 -9.84
N VAL A 275 -8.34 -13.71 -9.25
CA VAL A 275 -7.15 -14.53 -9.52
C VAL A 275 -6.52 -15.00 -8.22
N ASP A 276 -5.74 -16.08 -8.25
CA ASP A 276 -4.93 -16.48 -7.08
C ASP A 276 -3.95 -15.35 -6.73
N ASN A 277 -3.06 -15.03 -7.67
CA ASN A 277 -2.20 -13.86 -7.59
C ASN A 277 -1.72 -13.43 -8.99
N VAL A 278 -1.43 -12.14 -9.18
CA VAL A 278 -1.04 -11.58 -10.50
C VAL A 278 0.37 -11.98 -10.94
N ARG A 279 1.25 -12.40 -10.02
CA ARG A 279 2.63 -12.78 -10.32
C ARG A 279 2.68 -14.10 -11.09
N THR A 280 1.97 -15.11 -10.60
CA THR A 280 1.98 -16.48 -11.15
C THR A 280 0.73 -16.79 -11.97
N ALA A 281 -0.13 -15.79 -12.21
CA ALA A 281 -1.30 -15.94 -13.06
C ALA A 281 -0.92 -16.50 -14.44
N GLY A 282 -1.75 -17.44 -14.91
CA GLY A 282 -1.55 -18.18 -16.14
C GLY A 282 -1.74 -17.36 -17.42
N PRO A 283 -1.54 -17.98 -18.60
CA PRO A 283 -1.65 -17.31 -19.89
C PRO A 283 -3.00 -16.65 -20.15
N GLU A 284 -4.10 -17.24 -19.66
CA GLU A 284 -5.46 -16.70 -19.83
C GLU A 284 -5.62 -15.32 -19.18
N PHE A 285 -5.17 -15.17 -17.92
CA PHE A 285 -5.17 -13.86 -17.27
C PHE A 285 -4.25 -12.88 -17.99
N ASN A 286 -3.07 -13.31 -18.42
CA ASN A 286 -2.11 -12.42 -19.08
C ASN A 286 -2.69 -11.87 -20.39
N GLN A 287 -3.32 -12.74 -21.18
CA GLN A 287 -4.00 -12.34 -22.40
C GLN A 287 -5.16 -11.40 -22.10
N ARG A 288 -6.03 -11.76 -21.14
CA ARG A 288 -7.19 -10.94 -20.80
C ARG A 288 -6.80 -9.57 -20.27
N TYR A 289 -5.79 -9.50 -19.41
CA TYR A 289 -5.28 -8.23 -18.90
C TYR A 289 -4.68 -7.38 -20.02
N ALA A 290 -3.86 -7.96 -20.91
CA ALA A 290 -3.32 -7.26 -22.08
C ALA A 290 -4.42 -6.76 -23.04
N GLU A 291 -5.53 -7.48 -23.16
CA GLU A 291 -6.68 -7.04 -23.97
C GLU A 291 -7.42 -5.84 -23.35
N LEU A 292 -7.45 -5.75 -22.02
CA LEU A 292 -8.20 -4.72 -21.27
C LEU A 292 -7.38 -3.44 -21.03
N THR A 293 -6.08 -3.58 -20.75
CA THR A 293 -5.25 -2.42 -20.40
C THR A 293 -5.20 -1.31 -21.44
N PRO A 294 -5.28 -1.53 -22.77
CA PRO A 294 -5.16 -0.45 -23.76
C PRO A 294 -6.28 0.59 -23.73
N GLU A 295 -7.36 0.32 -23.00
CA GLU A 295 -8.55 1.17 -22.90
C GLU A 295 -8.96 1.41 -21.44
N ALA A 296 -8.17 0.97 -20.46
CA ALA A 296 -8.53 1.12 -19.07
C ALA A 296 -8.13 2.51 -18.54
N ASP A 297 -9.10 3.22 -17.97
CA ASP A 297 -8.87 4.51 -17.30
C ASP A 297 -8.51 4.30 -15.82
N LEU A 298 -9.05 3.24 -15.22
CA LEU A 298 -8.79 2.87 -13.83
C LEU A 298 -8.47 1.39 -13.71
N ILE A 299 -7.25 1.07 -13.27
CA ILE A 299 -6.80 -0.29 -12.99
C ILE A 299 -6.59 -0.42 -11.48
N ILE A 300 -7.27 -1.36 -10.84
CA ILE A 300 -7.10 -1.60 -9.40
C ILE A 300 -6.60 -3.01 -9.17
N TYR A 301 -5.54 -3.16 -8.39
CA TYR A 301 -5.16 -4.43 -7.80
C TYR A 301 -5.52 -4.45 -6.31
N ASN A 302 -6.45 -5.33 -5.93
CA ASN A 302 -6.87 -5.59 -4.55
C ASN A 302 -6.29 -6.93 -4.09
N GLY A 303 -5.26 -6.91 -3.24
CA GLY A 303 -4.68 -8.17 -2.77
C GLY A 303 -3.48 -8.01 -1.84
N HIS A 304 -2.69 -9.07 -1.73
CA HIS A 304 -1.49 -9.07 -0.91
C HIS A 304 -0.49 -8.01 -1.38
N ALA A 305 0.34 -7.55 -0.44
CA ALA A 305 1.36 -6.54 -0.67
C ALA A 305 2.20 -6.79 -1.95
N GLY A 306 2.67 -8.03 -2.11
CA GLY A 306 3.51 -8.44 -3.24
C GLY A 306 4.90 -7.80 -3.28
N LEU A 307 5.20 -6.84 -2.40
CA LEU A 307 6.52 -6.22 -2.21
C LEU A 307 7.15 -5.75 -3.54
N GLY A 308 6.36 -5.03 -4.33
CA GLY A 308 6.72 -4.49 -5.64
C GLY A 308 6.57 -5.49 -6.79
N ALA A 309 6.56 -6.79 -6.52
CA ALA A 309 6.47 -7.79 -7.59
C ALA A 309 5.10 -7.79 -8.30
N ASN A 310 4.03 -7.36 -7.62
CA ASN A 310 2.70 -7.24 -8.22
C ASN A 310 2.65 -6.13 -9.27
N ILE A 311 3.10 -4.91 -8.92
CA ILE A 311 3.13 -3.79 -9.88
C ILE A 311 4.05 -4.08 -11.05
N ARG A 312 5.24 -4.65 -10.80
CA ARG A 312 6.14 -5.11 -11.87
C ARG A 312 5.51 -6.17 -12.78
N ALA A 313 4.70 -7.07 -12.22
CA ALA A 313 3.99 -8.07 -13.01
C ALA A 313 2.92 -7.42 -13.89
N LEU A 314 2.12 -6.50 -13.34
CA LEU A 314 1.08 -5.77 -14.07
C LEU A 314 1.69 -4.88 -15.15
N ALA A 315 2.73 -4.10 -14.85
CA ALA A 315 3.46 -3.28 -15.81
C ALA A 315 3.94 -4.08 -17.03
N ARG A 316 4.48 -5.29 -16.81
CA ARG A 316 4.96 -6.18 -17.90
C ARG A 316 3.87 -6.91 -18.67
N LYS A 317 2.74 -7.22 -18.02
CA LYS A 317 1.65 -7.99 -18.62
C LYS A 317 0.66 -7.10 -19.37
N GLY A 318 0.60 -5.81 -19.04
CA GLY A 318 -0.23 -4.84 -19.73
C GLY A 318 0.28 -4.53 -21.12
N GLU A 319 -0.64 -4.21 -22.00
CA GLU A 319 -0.41 -3.57 -23.29
C GLU A 319 -0.83 -2.10 -23.17
N TRP A 320 0.13 -1.19 -23.36
CA TRP A 320 -0.02 0.24 -23.13
C TRP A 320 -0.08 0.99 -24.45
N ARG A 321 -1.00 1.94 -24.60
CA ARG A 321 -1.12 2.76 -25.82
C ARG A 321 -0.53 4.15 -25.63
N THR A 322 0.05 4.69 -26.70
CA THR A 322 0.50 6.09 -26.73
C THR A 322 -0.67 7.04 -26.43
N GLY A 323 -0.46 7.99 -25.52
CA GLY A 323 -1.42 8.99 -25.10
C GLY A 323 -2.48 8.52 -24.11
N GLN A 324 -2.50 7.22 -23.77
CA GLN A 324 -3.47 6.65 -22.86
C GLN A 324 -3.16 7.04 -21.42
N TYR A 325 -4.07 7.79 -20.80
CA TYR A 325 -4.02 8.08 -19.37
C TYR A 325 -4.65 6.94 -18.56
N SER A 326 -3.97 6.48 -17.51
CA SER A 326 -4.51 5.45 -16.61
C SER A 326 -4.21 5.78 -15.16
N ILE A 327 -5.17 5.54 -14.28
CA ILE A 327 -4.97 5.58 -12.83
C ILE A 327 -4.79 4.14 -12.36
N VAL A 328 -3.68 3.82 -11.71
CA VAL A 328 -3.40 2.48 -11.19
C VAL A 328 -3.39 2.48 -9.66
N PHE A 329 -4.37 1.83 -9.05
CA PHE A 329 -4.44 1.68 -7.60
C PHE A 329 -3.88 0.33 -7.15
N MET A 330 -2.69 0.38 -6.54
CA MET A 330 -2.10 -0.75 -5.83
C MET A 330 -2.67 -0.82 -4.41
N ASN A 331 -3.87 -1.40 -4.29
CA ASN A 331 -4.62 -1.53 -3.03
C ASN A 331 -4.17 -2.74 -2.22
N GLY A 332 -3.12 -2.55 -1.42
CA GLY A 332 -2.44 -3.59 -0.67
C GLY A 332 -1.76 -3.06 0.58
N CYS A 333 -0.93 -3.89 1.21
CA CYS A 333 -0.31 -3.52 2.48
C CYS A 333 0.96 -2.71 2.28
N ASP A 334 0.98 -1.44 2.68
CA ASP A 334 2.19 -0.60 2.66
C ASP A 334 2.80 -0.45 1.25
N THR A 335 1.94 -0.38 0.22
CA THR A 335 2.36 -0.34 -1.20
C THR A 335 3.28 0.83 -1.53
N TYR A 336 3.19 1.94 -0.81
CA TYR A 336 4.08 3.08 -1.00
C TYR A 336 5.56 2.79 -0.67
N ALA A 337 5.88 1.78 0.15
CA ALA A 337 7.27 1.45 0.46
C ALA A 337 8.04 0.74 -0.66
N TYR A 338 7.33 0.16 -1.63
CA TYR A 338 7.94 -0.79 -2.56
C TYR A 338 7.37 -0.75 -3.99
N VAL A 339 6.43 0.16 -4.28
CA VAL A 339 6.06 0.46 -5.66
C VAL A 339 7.23 1.21 -6.29
N ASP A 340 7.77 0.64 -7.36
CA ASP A 340 8.90 1.17 -8.11
C ASP A 340 8.44 1.94 -9.36
N ASP A 341 9.37 2.19 -10.28
CA ASP A 341 9.16 2.91 -11.54
C ASP A 341 8.60 2.04 -12.68
N ALA A 342 8.20 0.79 -12.43
CA ALA A 342 7.88 -0.14 -13.52
C ALA A 342 6.72 0.31 -14.40
N LEU A 343 5.67 0.93 -13.84
CA LEU A 343 4.57 1.49 -14.63
C LEU A 343 5.00 2.73 -15.40
N TYR A 344 5.71 3.67 -14.76
CA TYR A 344 6.24 4.85 -15.43
C TYR A 344 7.15 4.46 -16.60
N THR A 345 8.05 3.50 -16.40
CA THR A 345 8.91 2.97 -17.47
C THR A 345 8.10 2.38 -18.62
N ALA A 346 7.02 1.65 -18.32
CA ALA A 346 6.16 1.05 -19.34
C ALA A 346 5.39 2.11 -20.15
N HIS A 347 4.90 3.16 -19.50
CA HIS A 347 4.22 4.28 -20.16
C HIS A 347 5.21 5.17 -20.95
N ALA A 348 6.38 5.49 -20.40
CA ALA A 348 7.43 6.23 -21.10
C ALA A 348 7.89 5.50 -22.38
N ALA A 349 7.95 4.16 -22.35
CA ALA A 349 8.34 3.36 -23.52
C ALA A 349 7.40 3.53 -24.73
N VAL A 350 6.14 3.93 -24.52
CA VAL A 350 5.16 4.16 -25.58
C VAL A 350 4.85 5.65 -25.81
N ASN A 351 5.37 6.56 -24.98
CA ASN A 351 5.12 7.99 -25.03
C ASN A 351 6.42 8.80 -25.16
N SER A 352 6.77 9.18 -26.39
CA SER A 352 8.01 9.94 -26.64
C SER A 352 8.01 11.36 -26.08
N ASP A 353 6.84 11.91 -25.75
CA ASP A 353 6.65 13.24 -25.14
C ASP A 353 6.69 13.21 -23.61
N ASP A 354 6.83 12.03 -23.01
CA ASP A 354 6.83 11.80 -21.56
C ASP A 354 7.98 10.84 -21.18
N PRO A 355 9.24 11.33 -21.18
CA PRO A 355 10.39 10.48 -20.87
C PRO A 355 10.46 10.03 -19.40
N GLU A 356 9.77 10.74 -18.49
CA GLU A 356 9.69 10.41 -17.06
C GLU A 356 8.58 9.38 -16.79
N GLY A 357 7.55 9.36 -17.64
CA GLY A 357 6.49 8.36 -17.67
C GLY A 357 5.30 8.68 -16.79
N SER A 358 5.29 9.81 -16.08
CA SER A 358 4.25 10.22 -15.13
C SER A 358 3.00 10.80 -15.77
N LYS A 359 3.16 11.52 -16.90
CA LYS A 359 2.11 12.31 -17.53
C LYS A 359 0.85 11.52 -17.89
N TYR A 360 1.02 10.23 -18.14
CA TYR A 360 -0.04 9.34 -18.59
C TYR A 360 -0.38 8.24 -17.56
N VAL A 361 0.19 8.28 -16.36
CA VAL A 361 -0.16 7.31 -15.32
C VAL A 361 -0.05 7.87 -13.91
N ASP A 362 -1.16 7.79 -13.17
CA ASP A 362 -1.20 8.12 -11.75
C ASP A 362 -1.24 6.85 -10.91
N ILE A 363 -0.35 6.72 -9.94
CA ILE A 363 -0.25 5.53 -9.11
C ILE A 363 -0.78 5.82 -7.71
N VAL A 364 -1.95 5.27 -7.40
CA VAL A 364 -2.55 5.33 -6.07
C VAL A 364 -2.00 4.19 -5.23
N MET A 365 -1.65 4.48 -3.98
CA MET A 365 -0.98 3.55 -3.06
C MET A 365 -1.49 3.71 -1.63
N ASN A 366 -1.13 2.76 -0.78
CA ASN A 366 -1.41 2.78 0.64
C ASN A 366 -0.09 2.98 1.41
N ALA A 367 -0.04 4.00 2.25
CA ALA A 367 1.04 4.13 3.23
C ALA A 367 0.87 3.19 4.43
N MET A 368 -0.36 2.75 4.70
CA MET A 368 -0.69 1.84 5.79
C MET A 368 -1.50 0.64 5.30
N PRO A 369 -1.58 -0.48 6.05
CA PRO A 369 -2.10 -1.72 5.48
C PRO A 369 -3.57 -1.66 5.03
N ALA A 370 -3.85 -1.97 3.75
CA ALA A 370 -5.20 -2.14 3.23
C ALA A 370 -5.77 -3.55 3.53
N LEU A 371 -6.68 -3.67 4.49
CA LEU A 371 -7.29 -4.97 4.78
C LEU A 371 -8.27 -5.38 3.67
N PHE A 372 -8.31 -6.66 3.29
CA PHE A 372 -9.26 -7.20 2.29
C PHE A 372 -10.72 -6.77 2.47
N ARG A 373 -11.17 -6.58 3.71
CA ARG A 373 -12.56 -6.13 4.00
C ARG A 373 -12.81 -4.66 3.66
N GLU A 374 -11.76 -3.84 3.62
CA GLU A 374 -11.82 -2.40 3.33
C GLU A 374 -11.56 -2.14 1.84
N MET A 375 -10.89 -3.05 1.14
CA MET A 375 -10.53 -2.92 -0.27
C MET A 375 -11.72 -2.57 -1.17
N PRO A 376 -12.88 -3.26 -1.11
CA PRO A 376 -14.04 -2.91 -1.96
C PRO A 376 -14.50 -1.47 -1.77
N ALA A 377 -14.56 -1.00 -0.52
CA ALA A 377 -15.02 0.35 -0.22
C ALA A 377 -14.01 1.41 -0.71
N ALA A 378 -12.71 1.13 -0.61
CA ALA A 378 -11.66 2.00 -1.14
C ALA A 378 -11.69 2.06 -2.67
N THR A 379 -11.86 0.91 -3.35
CA THR A 379 -12.05 0.85 -4.81
C THR A 379 -13.29 1.64 -5.24
N MET A 380 -14.41 1.49 -4.54
CA MET A 380 -15.63 2.22 -4.85
C MET A 380 -15.51 3.72 -4.60
N ALA A 381 -14.64 4.18 -3.69
CA ALA A 381 -14.39 5.61 -3.51
C ALA A 381 -13.77 6.24 -4.76
N LEU A 382 -12.76 5.60 -5.37
CA LEU A 382 -12.18 6.03 -6.64
C LEU A 382 -13.19 5.98 -7.78
N ILE A 383 -13.93 4.88 -7.92
CA ILE A 383 -14.96 4.75 -8.97
C ILE A 383 -15.99 5.86 -8.85
N ARG A 384 -16.51 6.14 -7.63
CA ARG A 384 -17.49 7.22 -7.42
C ARG A 384 -16.91 8.60 -7.70
N GLY A 385 -15.68 8.85 -7.27
CA GLY A 385 -14.99 10.11 -7.50
C GLY A 385 -14.84 10.39 -8.99
N LEU A 386 -14.30 9.43 -9.74
CA LEU A 386 -14.06 9.56 -11.18
C LEU A 386 -15.36 9.52 -12.00
N ALA A 387 -16.41 8.88 -11.49
CA ALA A 387 -17.72 8.86 -12.12
C ALA A 387 -18.48 10.20 -12.03
N ASP A 388 -18.14 11.08 -11.08
CA ASP A 388 -18.76 12.40 -10.91
C ASP A 388 -18.03 13.48 -11.75
N ASP A 389 -17.93 13.24 -13.05
CA ASP A 389 -17.29 14.13 -14.04
C ASP A 389 -17.92 15.52 -14.12
N GLN A 390 -19.18 15.65 -13.71
CA GLN A 390 -19.90 16.92 -13.68
C GLN A 390 -19.59 17.74 -12.42
N ASN A 391 -19.06 17.11 -11.36
CA ASN A 391 -18.54 17.77 -10.17
C ASN A 391 -17.17 17.17 -9.82
N PRO A 392 -16.13 17.42 -10.65
CA PRO A 392 -14.84 16.76 -10.49
C PRO A 392 -14.26 16.97 -9.10
N HIS A 393 -13.62 15.92 -8.57
CA HIS A 393 -13.01 15.91 -7.25
C HIS A 393 -11.48 15.88 -7.34
N THR A 394 -10.79 16.59 -6.44
CA THR A 394 -9.35 16.40 -6.26
C THR A 394 -9.06 15.02 -5.69
N TYR A 395 -7.82 14.54 -5.82
CA TYR A 395 -7.41 13.29 -5.19
C TYR A 395 -7.69 13.26 -3.68
N GLU A 396 -7.45 14.35 -2.94
CA GLU A 396 -7.74 14.37 -1.50
C GLU A 396 -9.25 14.32 -1.19
N GLN A 397 -10.08 14.89 -2.05
CA GLN A 397 -11.54 14.80 -1.90
C GLN A 397 -12.01 13.36 -2.14
N ILE A 398 -11.46 12.67 -3.14
CA ILE A 398 -11.74 11.25 -3.37
C ILE A 398 -11.24 10.39 -2.19
N PHE A 399 -10.01 10.65 -1.72
CA PHE A 399 -9.39 9.90 -0.62
C PHE A 399 -10.07 10.15 0.74
N ALA A 400 -10.79 11.26 0.91
CA ALA A 400 -11.54 11.54 2.13
C ALA A 400 -12.66 10.51 2.40
N ASP A 401 -13.11 9.80 1.38
CA ASP A 401 -14.09 8.71 1.47
C ASP A 401 -13.45 7.33 1.69
N ILE A 402 -12.12 7.25 1.65
CA ILE A 402 -11.37 6.05 2.02
C ILE A 402 -11.10 6.06 3.53
N SER A 403 -11.03 4.86 4.14
CA SER A 403 -10.70 4.71 5.55
C SER A 403 -9.36 5.38 5.89
N ASP A 404 -9.38 6.31 6.85
CA ASP A 404 -8.21 7.00 7.42
C ASP A 404 -7.16 6.05 8.03
N TYR A 405 -7.49 4.77 8.14
CA TYR A 405 -6.56 3.72 8.55
C TYR A 405 -5.57 3.33 7.44
N GLN A 406 -5.95 3.46 6.17
CA GLN A 406 -5.12 3.02 5.03
C GLN A 406 -4.09 4.06 4.59
N VAL A 407 -4.29 5.33 4.97
CA VAL A 407 -3.44 6.47 4.59
C VAL A 407 -3.14 6.42 3.08
N VAL A 408 -4.18 6.63 2.27
CA VAL A 408 -4.06 6.57 0.81
C VAL A 408 -3.41 7.83 0.26
N LEU A 409 -2.61 7.66 -0.77
CA LEU A 409 -1.90 8.72 -1.49
C LEU A 409 -1.79 8.38 -2.98
N VAL A 410 -1.42 9.37 -3.78
CA VAL A 410 -1.11 9.22 -5.21
C VAL A 410 0.28 9.78 -5.49
N SER A 411 1.00 9.15 -6.43
CA SER A 411 2.19 9.69 -7.10
C SER A 411 1.93 9.83 -8.59
N GLY A 412 2.52 10.83 -9.23
CA GLY A 412 2.47 11.02 -10.69
C GLY A 412 1.69 12.26 -11.10
N GLU A 413 0.68 12.62 -10.31
CA GLU A 413 -0.29 13.69 -10.54
C GLU A 413 0.25 15.12 -10.74
N HIS A 414 1.53 15.37 -10.45
CA HIS A 414 2.14 16.70 -10.43
C HIS A 414 2.18 17.39 -11.79
N ASP A 415 2.09 16.62 -12.86
CA ASP A 415 2.01 17.09 -14.24
C ASP A 415 0.58 17.00 -14.82
N ASN A 416 -0.42 16.65 -14.00
CA ASN A 416 -1.82 16.72 -14.40
C ASN A 416 -2.24 18.18 -14.64
N THR A 417 -2.98 18.39 -15.73
CA THR A 417 -3.34 19.72 -16.24
C THR A 417 -4.82 20.03 -16.14
N PHE A 418 -5.67 19.06 -15.81
CA PHE A 418 -7.11 19.23 -15.70
C PHE A 418 -7.50 20.24 -14.62
N VAL A 419 -8.32 21.21 -15.02
CA VAL A 419 -8.99 22.16 -14.13
C VAL A 419 -10.49 22.17 -14.44
N PRO A 420 -11.37 22.01 -13.43
CA PRO A 420 -12.81 22.10 -13.64
C PRO A 420 -13.22 23.41 -14.33
N GLY A 421 -13.93 23.31 -15.45
CA GLY A 421 -14.41 24.47 -16.20
C GLY A 421 -13.39 25.14 -17.13
N GLY A 422 -12.20 24.54 -17.34
CA GLY A 422 -11.20 25.01 -18.31
C GLY A 422 -10.44 26.27 -17.87
N GLY A 423 -10.26 26.45 -16.55
CA GLY A 423 -9.39 27.47 -15.98
C GLY A 423 -7.90 27.19 -16.24
N ASP A 424 -7.05 28.17 -15.98
CA ASP A 424 -5.60 28.01 -16.05
C ASP A 424 -5.13 27.11 -14.88
N PRO A 425 -4.39 26.01 -15.12
CA PRO A 425 -3.87 25.13 -14.07
C PRO A 425 -2.93 25.83 -13.08
N ASP A 426 -2.34 26.97 -13.47
CA ASP A 426 -1.52 27.78 -12.57
C ASP A 426 -2.35 28.67 -11.61
N GLU A 427 -3.68 28.73 -11.76
CA GLU A 427 -4.57 29.51 -10.90
C GLU A 427 -5.01 28.66 -9.69
N PRO A 428 -4.68 29.05 -8.44
CA PRO A 428 -5.01 28.24 -7.27
C PRO A 428 -6.53 28.06 -7.16
N PRO A 429 -7.01 26.84 -6.87
CA PRO A 429 -8.43 26.54 -6.92
C PRO A 429 -9.23 27.50 -6.01
N PRO A 430 -10.36 28.06 -6.49
CA PRO A 430 -11.14 29.02 -5.74
C PRO A 430 -11.81 28.35 -4.53
N GLY A 431 -11.15 28.42 -3.38
CA GLY A 431 -11.67 27.87 -2.11
C GLY A 431 -10.66 26.99 -1.40
N GLY A 432 -9.51 27.54 -1.02
CA GLY A 432 -8.51 26.86 -0.20
C GLY A 432 -9.13 26.17 1.02
N LEU A 433 -8.63 24.96 1.31
CA LEU A 433 -9.05 23.94 2.27
C LEU A 433 -9.14 24.35 3.76
N GLY A 434 -9.50 25.60 4.09
CA GLY A 434 -9.64 26.10 5.46
C GLY A 434 -10.85 25.54 6.25
N GLY A 435 -11.69 24.69 5.64
CA GLY A 435 -12.99 24.30 6.21
C GLY A 435 -13.07 22.93 6.89
N HIS A 436 -12.26 21.94 6.49
CA HIS A 436 -12.53 20.54 6.86
C HIS A 436 -11.83 20.03 8.14
N GLY A 437 -10.98 20.86 8.77
CA GLY A 437 -10.25 20.48 10.00
C GLY A 437 -11.09 20.37 11.28
N ARG A 438 -12.32 20.90 11.33
CA ARG A 438 -13.09 20.96 12.59
C ARG A 438 -13.90 19.71 12.93
N GLY A 439 -14.08 18.78 11.99
CA GLY A 439 -14.80 17.53 12.22
C GLY A 439 -13.95 16.42 12.88
N ARG A 440 -12.62 16.49 12.78
CA ARG A 440 -11.72 15.36 13.05
C ARG A 440 -11.17 15.27 14.48
N ALA A 441 -11.11 16.37 15.23
CA ALA A 441 -10.64 16.38 16.62
C ALA A 441 -11.44 15.46 17.59
N ARG A 442 -12.69 15.11 17.26
CA ARG A 442 -13.49 14.14 18.04
C ARG A 442 -13.20 12.66 17.71
N ARG A 443 -12.59 12.35 16.56
CA ARG A 443 -12.26 10.97 16.17
C ARG A 443 -10.88 10.52 16.68
N SER A 444 -9.89 11.41 16.72
CA SER A 444 -8.56 11.11 17.31
C SER A 444 -8.63 10.78 18.80
N GLN A 445 -9.47 11.48 19.58
CA GLN A 445 -9.74 11.15 20.99
C GLN A 445 -10.38 9.76 21.17
N ARG A 446 -11.14 9.28 20.18
CA ARG A 446 -11.72 7.93 20.19
C ARG A 446 -10.66 6.85 19.93
N ARG A 447 -9.65 7.11 19.07
CA ARG A 447 -8.50 6.23 18.82
C ARG A 447 -7.65 6.01 20.08
N ALA A 448 -7.37 7.06 20.87
CA ALA A 448 -6.68 6.91 22.16
C ALA A 448 -7.46 6.03 23.16
N SER A 449 -8.79 6.20 23.23
CA SER A 449 -9.63 5.43 24.15
C SER A 449 -9.77 3.94 23.79
N LEU A 450 -9.69 3.59 22.50
CA LEU A 450 -9.75 2.20 22.03
C LEU A 450 -8.43 1.46 22.26
N ARG A 451 -7.28 2.15 22.16
CA ARG A 451 -5.96 1.61 22.55
C ARG A 451 -5.93 1.25 24.06
N ASP A 452 -6.48 2.11 24.91
CA ASP A 452 -6.60 1.84 26.35
C ASP A 452 -7.59 0.72 26.70
N ALA A 453 -8.68 0.57 25.93
CA ALA A 453 -9.67 -0.47 26.16
C ALA A 453 -9.19 -1.87 25.77
N ALA A 454 -8.34 -1.98 24.74
CA ALA A 454 -7.69 -3.22 24.35
C ALA A 454 -6.64 -3.66 25.39
N ALA A 455 -5.86 -2.71 25.93
CA ALA A 455 -4.88 -2.97 26.99
C ALA A 455 -5.51 -3.45 28.31
N ARG A 456 -6.74 -3.02 28.63
CA ARG A 456 -7.45 -3.41 29.87
C ARG A 456 -8.17 -4.75 29.80
N ARG A 457 -8.48 -5.30 28.62
CA ARG A 457 -9.15 -6.61 28.49
C ARG A 457 -8.22 -7.81 28.67
N GLY A 458 -6.90 -7.60 28.75
CA GLY A 458 -5.91 -8.64 29.06
C GLY A 458 -5.73 -8.94 30.56
N GLN A 459 -6.44 -8.26 31.46
CA GLN A 459 -6.37 -8.49 32.91
C GLN A 459 -7.68 -9.08 33.44
N LEU A 460 -7.85 -10.40 33.31
CA LEU A 460 -8.75 -11.17 34.16
C LEU A 460 -7.90 -12.03 35.10
N PRO A 461 -8.08 -11.95 36.43
CA PRO A 461 -7.29 -12.74 37.37
C PRO A 461 -7.70 -14.21 37.30
N LEU A 462 -6.71 -15.09 37.16
CA LEU A 462 -6.85 -16.54 37.30
C LEU A 462 -7.56 -16.85 38.63
N ARG A 463 -8.75 -17.46 38.54
CA ARG A 463 -9.45 -17.99 39.70
C ARG A 463 -8.89 -19.36 40.07
N ASP A 464 -8.46 -19.44 41.33
CA ASP A 464 -7.95 -20.57 42.09
C ASP A 464 -8.96 -21.74 42.12
N ASP A 465 -8.63 -22.86 41.48
CA ASP A 465 -9.44 -24.08 41.42
C ASP A 465 -9.19 -24.96 42.67
N ARG A 466 -9.95 -24.70 43.75
CA ARG A 466 -9.99 -25.58 44.92
C ARG A 466 -11.02 -26.71 44.76
N VAL A 467 -10.49 -27.91 44.51
CA VAL A 467 -10.88 -29.23 45.03
C VAL A 467 -12.26 -29.30 45.71
N ARG A 468 -13.27 -29.78 44.97
CA ARG A 468 -14.54 -30.26 45.55
C ARG A 468 -14.56 -31.78 45.70
N ARG A 469 -14.72 -32.20 46.95
CA ARG A 469 -14.85 -33.58 47.44
C ARG A 469 -16.10 -34.28 46.87
N ARG A 470 -15.92 -35.54 46.45
CA ARG A 470 -16.98 -36.50 46.14
C ARG A 470 -17.74 -36.91 47.42
N ARG A 471 -19.07 -37.04 47.32
CA ARG A 471 -19.91 -37.87 48.20
C ARG A 471 -20.73 -38.84 47.34
N PRO A 472 -21.02 -40.07 47.83
CA PRO A 472 -21.51 -41.17 47.00
C PRO A 472 -23.05 -41.25 46.97
N LEU A 473 -23.58 -41.75 45.84
CA LEU A 473 -24.98 -42.15 45.70
C LEU A 473 -25.10 -43.67 45.92
N ARG A 474 -26.00 -44.04 46.85
CA ARG A 474 -26.49 -45.41 47.08
C ARG A 474 -27.50 -45.79 45.99
N ALA A 475 -27.41 -47.03 45.54
CA ALA A 475 -28.38 -47.69 44.69
C ALA A 475 -29.63 -48.14 45.47
N HIS A 476 -30.79 -48.07 44.83
CA HIS A 476 -31.94 -48.92 45.14
C HIS A 476 -32.61 -49.38 43.84
N ARG A 477 -32.76 -50.71 43.79
CA ARG A 477 -33.45 -51.59 42.82
C ARG A 477 -32.70 -51.92 41.54
#